data_AF-A0A6G3RGH7-F1
#
_entry.id   AF-A0A6G3RGH7-F1
#
_cell.length_a   1.000
_cell.length_b   1.000
_cell.length_c   1.000
_cell.angle_alpha   90.00
_cell.angle_beta   90.00
_cell.angle_gamma   90.00
#
_symmetry.space_group_name_H-M   'P 1'
#
loop_
_entity.id
_entity.type
_entity.pdbx_description
1 polymer ?
#
loop_
_entity_poly.entity_id
_entity_poly.type
_entity_poly.pdbx_seq_one_letter_code
_entity_poly.pdbx_strand_id
1 'polypeptide(L)'
;MVAMGVVVPEGGGEAARVRARAALVRSCAAVFLPAEVPREGRVAFWNPDPDAADGLDEAGVGVRGDLVVARRHGKGARSRTVPALFLPVAAAVPLLLHAEHPHPAVASWGAAARHALHLAARGR
;
A
#
# COMPACT_ATOMS: atom_id res chain seq x y z
N MET A 1 2.75 30.80 -36.29
CA MET A 1 1.97 29.58 -36.02
C MET A 1 2.91 28.60 -35.34
N VAL A 2 2.93 28.58 -34.00
CA VAL A 2 3.84 27.75 -33.20
C VAL A 2 3.10 26.46 -32.87
N ALA A 3 3.65 25.32 -33.31
CA ALA A 3 3.12 24.00 -32.97
C ALA A 3 3.33 23.76 -31.46
N MET A 4 2.23 23.69 -30.70
CA MET A 4 2.22 23.14 -29.35
C MET A 4 2.52 21.64 -29.45
N GLY A 5 3.78 21.27 -29.24
CA GLY A 5 4.16 19.88 -29.01
C GLY A 5 3.47 19.40 -27.73
N VAL A 6 2.47 18.53 -27.89
CA VAL A 6 1.93 17.73 -26.79
C VAL A 6 3.06 16.80 -26.36
N VAL A 7 3.69 17.13 -25.23
CA VAL A 7 4.59 16.22 -24.54
C VAL A 7 3.73 15.05 -24.07
N VAL A 8 3.78 13.93 -24.78
CA VAL A 8 3.24 12.65 -24.30
C VAL A 8 4.00 12.33 -23.02
N PRO A 9 3.34 12.14 -21.86
CA PRO A 9 4.08 11.92 -20.63
C PRO A 9 4.71 10.53 -20.66
N GLU A 10 5.98 10.47 -20.25
CA GLU A 10 6.71 9.27 -19.79
C GLU A 10 5.96 8.45 -18.69
N GLY A 11 4.78 8.91 -18.26
CA GLY A 11 3.94 8.34 -17.20
C GLY A 11 3.36 6.96 -17.50
N GLY A 12 3.44 6.46 -18.74
CA GLY A 12 3.02 5.09 -19.08
C GLY A 12 3.83 4.03 -18.32
N GLY A 13 5.15 4.26 -18.18
CA GLY A 13 6.04 3.36 -17.46
C GLY A 13 5.77 3.35 -15.96
N GLU A 14 5.56 4.53 -15.36
CA GLU A 14 5.28 4.63 -13.93
C GLU A 14 3.90 4.06 -13.57
N ALA A 15 2.86 4.34 -14.37
CA ALA A 15 1.54 3.74 -14.15
C ALA A 15 1.57 2.21 -14.28
N ALA A 16 2.35 1.67 -15.23
CA ALA A 16 2.54 0.22 -15.35
C ALA A 16 3.28 -0.37 -14.14
N ARG A 17 4.33 0.30 -13.64
CA ARG A 17 5.05 -0.09 -12.42
C ARG A 17 4.15 -0.06 -11.19
N VAL A 18 3.32 0.98 -11.05
CA VAL A 18 2.34 1.07 -9.96
C VAL A 18 1.34 -0.08 -10.03
N ARG A 19 0.81 -0.42 -11.21
CA ARG A 19 -0.09 -1.58 -11.37
C ARG A 19 0.60 -2.90 -11.03
N ALA A 20 1.83 -3.11 -11.50
CA ALA A 20 2.60 -4.30 -11.18
C ALA A 20 2.82 -4.44 -9.67
N ARG A 21 3.22 -3.35 -9.00
CA ARG A 21 3.39 -3.32 -7.54
C ARG A 21 2.07 -3.50 -6.79
N ALA A 22 0.97 -2.94 -7.30
CA ALA A 22 -0.35 -3.12 -6.71
C ALA A 22 -0.80 -4.59 -6.77
N ALA A 23 -0.46 -5.29 -7.85
CA ALA A 23 -0.68 -6.73 -7.96
C ALA A 23 0.13 -7.53 -6.94
N LEU A 24 1.38 -7.13 -6.64
CA LEU A 24 2.22 -7.79 -5.61
C LEU A 24 1.60 -7.72 -4.21
N VAL A 25 0.97 -6.58 -3.86
CA VAL A 25 0.39 -6.38 -2.52
C VAL A 25 -1.07 -6.80 -2.39
N ARG A 26 -1.71 -7.31 -3.46
CA ARG A 26 -3.16 -7.59 -3.47
C ARG A 26 -3.59 -8.64 -2.44
N SER A 27 -2.77 -9.65 -2.19
CA SER A 27 -3.01 -10.70 -1.18
C SER A 27 -2.58 -10.29 0.23
N CYS A 28 -1.88 -9.17 0.38
CA CYS A 28 -1.36 -8.72 1.65
C CYS A 28 -2.43 -8.01 2.47
N ALA A 29 -2.39 -8.18 3.78
CA ALA A 29 -3.05 -7.26 4.68
C ALA A 29 -2.25 -5.96 4.79
N ALA A 30 -2.93 -4.86 5.13
CA ALA A 30 -2.32 -3.53 5.23
C ALA A 30 -2.78 -2.79 6.48
N VAL A 31 -1.90 -1.97 7.05
CA VAL A 31 -2.20 -1.10 8.18
C VAL A 31 -1.41 0.20 8.12
N PHE A 32 -2.05 1.32 8.46
CA PHE A 32 -1.35 2.60 8.69
C PHE A 32 -0.68 2.59 10.07
N LEU A 33 0.56 3.03 10.11
CA LEU A 33 1.39 3.17 11.30
C LEU A 33 1.69 4.67 11.49
N PRO A 34 1.11 5.30 12.52
CA PRO A 34 1.40 6.69 12.83
C PRO A 34 2.87 6.84 13.25
N ALA A 35 3.42 8.01 12.98
CA ALA A 35 4.73 8.44 13.47
C ALA A 35 4.56 9.75 14.25
N GLU A 36 5.59 10.12 15.01
CA GLU A 36 5.62 11.39 15.74
C GLU A 36 5.41 12.59 14.81
N VAL A 37 6.07 12.57 13.64
CA VAL A 37 5.82 13.54 12.58
C VAL A 37 4.76 12.97 11.62
N PRO A 38 3.63 13.66 11.38
CA PRO A 38 2.53 13.13 10.58
C PRO A 38 2.93 12.65 9.16
N ARG A 39 3.82 13.38 8.48
CA ARG A 39 4.31 13.03 7.13
C ARG A 39 5.25 11.81 7.11
N GLU A 40 5.73 11.37 8.27
CA GLU A 40 6.58 10.18 8.42
C GLU A 40 5.77 8.92 8.72
N GLY A 41 4.43 9.03 8.79
CA GLY A 41 3.55 7.89 8.85
C GLY A 41 3.81 6.91 7.69
N ARG A 42 3.61 5.62 7.97
CA ARG A 42 3.88 4.53 7.02
C ARG A 42 2.67 3.64 6.85
N VAL A 43 2.62 2.90 5.75
CA VAL A 43 1.70 1.77 5.58
C VAL A 43 2.54 0.51 5.53
N ALA A 44 2.23 -0.43 6.41
CA ALA A 44 2.85 -1.75 6.39
C ALA A 44 1.96 -2.73 5.63
N PHE A 45 2.58 -3.53 4.76
CA PHE A 45 1.97 -4.65 4.05
C PHE A 45 2.61 -5.95 4.52
N TRP A 46 1.80 -6.94 4.85
CA TRP A 46 2.29 -8.28 5.21
C TRP A 46 1.39 -9.36 4.63
N ASN A 47 1.96 -10.52 4.30
CA ASN A 47 1.19 -11.65 3.84
C ASN A 47 0.50 -12.35 5.04
N PRO A 48 -0.83 -12.46 5.08
CA PRO A 48 -1.51 -13.20 6.13
C PRO A 48 -1.29 -14.71 6.02
N ASP A 49 -0.99 -15.23 4.82
CA ASP A 49 -0.66 -16.64 4.61
C ASP A 49 0.81 -16.90 4.99
N PRO A 50 1.09 -17.72 6.02
CA PRO A 50 2.45 -18.01 6.44
C PRO A 50 3.22 -18.90 5.46
N ASP A 51 2.53 -19.62 4.56
CA ASP A 51 3.12 -20.60 3.66
C ASP A 51 3.35 -20.03 2.24
N ALA A 52 2.82 -18.83 1.99
CA ALA A 52 3.00 -18.15 0.71
C ALA A 52 4.40 -17.53 0.61
N ALA A 53 5.03 -17.70 -0.56
CA ALA A 53 6.30 -17.08 -0.86
C ALA A 53 6.21 -15.55 -0.70
N ASP A 54 7.22 -14.96 -0.05
CA ASP A 54 7.24 -13.53 0.22
C ASP A 54 7.68 -12.75 -1.02
N GLY A 55 6.73 -12.49 -1.93
CA GLY A 55 6.94 -11.70 -3.14
C GLY A 55 7.04 -10.19 -2.90
N LEU A 56 7.01 -9.73 -1.63
CA LEU A 56 7.09 -8.30 -1.32
C LEU A 56 8.47 -7.70 -1.61
N ASP A 57 9.51 -8.53 -1.70
CA ASP A 57 10.85 -8.08 -2.07
C ASP A 57 10.86 -7.50 -3.51
N GLU A 58 10.01 -8.01 -4.40
CA GLU A 58 9.89 -7.56 -5.79
C GLU A 58 9.21 -6.20 -5.94
N ALA A 59 8.59 -5.68 -4.87
CA ALA A 59 7.98 -4.35 -4.91
C ALA A 59 9.04 -3.26 -5.18
N GLY A 60 10.29 -3.46 -4.73
CA GLY A 60 11.43 -2.58 -5.00
C GLY A 60 11.27 -1.13 -4.51
N VAL A 61 10.25 -0.88 -3.68
CA VAL A 61 10.01 0.37 -2.96
C VAL A 61 9.62 -0.02 -1.55
N GLY A 62 10.27 0.57 -0.55
CA GLY A 62 9.98 0.32 0.86
C GLY A 62 11.13 -0.28 1.65
N VAL A 63 10.93 -0.32 2.96
CA VAL A 63 11.86 -0.90 3.92
C VAL A 63 11.26 -2.20 4.43
N ARG A 64 12.07 -3.26 4.53
CA ARG A 64 11.66 -4.53 5.13
C ARG A 64 11.88 -4.49 6.63
N GLY A 65 11.03 -5.19 7.36
CA GLY A 65 11.19 -5.33 8.80
C GLY A 65 10.08 -6.17 9.41
N ASP A 66 10.04 -6.17 10.73
CA ASP A 66 9.10 -6.96 11.50
C ASP A 66 7.91 -6.11 11.96
N LEU A 67 6.71 -6.67 11.80
CA LEU A 67 5.46 -6.11 12.31
C LEU A 67 4.85 -7.07 13.33
N VAL A 68 4.45 -6.54 14.49
CA VAL A 68 3.67 -7.32 15.46
C VAL A 68 2.19 -7.15 15.15
N VAL A 69 1.52 -8.27 14.86
CA VAL A 69 0.10 -8.29 14.51
C VAL A 69 -0.70 -9.17 15.46
N ALA A 70 -1.93 -8.75 15.76
CA ALA A 70 -2.89 -9.58 16.47
C ALA A 70 -3.55 -10.56 15.48
N ARG A 71 -3.36 -11.86 15.70
CA ARG A 71 -3.93 -12.93 14.86
C ARG A 71 -4.94 -13.74 15.66
N ARG A 72 -6.01 -14.17 15.01
CA ARG A 72 -7.00 -15.08 15.61
C ARG A 72 -6.30 -16.34 16.12
N HIS A 73 -6.58 -16.71 17.35
CA HIS A 73 -6.08 -17.92 18.00
C HIS A 73 -7.16 -18.52 18.89
N GLY A 74 -7.79 -19.60 18.41
CA GLY A 74 -8.95 -20.20 19.06
C GLY A 74 -10.12 -19.21 19.17
N LYS A 75 -10.55 -18.92 20.41
CA LYS A 75 -11.63 -17.95 20.73
C LYS A 75 -11.11 -16.52 20.99
N GLY A 76 -9.80 -16.28 20.91
CA GLY A 76 -9.19 -14.98 21.18
C GLY A 76 -8.18 -14.56 20.10
N ALA A 77 -7.27 -13.65 20.47
CA ALA A 77 -6.17 -13.22 19.63
C ALA A 77 -4.82 -13.46 20.34
N ARG A 78 -3.77 -13.72 19.55
CA ARG A 78 -2.38 -13.74 20.01
C ARG A 78 -1.52 -12.85 19.11
N SER A 79 -0.56 -12.18 19.72
CA SER A 79 0.46 -11.43 18.99
C SER A 79 1.38 -12.40 18.24
N ARG A 80 1.71 -12.05 17.00
CA ARG A 80 2.75 -12.70 16.21
C ARG A 80 3.58 -11.65 15.49
N THR A 81 4.88 -11.88 15.44
CA THR A 81 5.80 -11.12 14.60
C THR A 81 5.73 -11.68 13.19
N VAL A 82 5.56 -10.82 12.20
CA VAL A 82 5.49 -11.18 10.77
C VAL A 82 6.43 -10.28 9.97
N PRO A 83 7.04 -10.80 8.89
CA PRO A 83 7.76 -9.96 7.95
C PRO A 83 6.78 -9.00 7.26
N ALA A 84 7.18 -7.76 7.10
CA ALA A 84 6.38 -6.71 6.50
C ALA A 84 7.22 -5.79 5.60
N LEU A 85 6.55 -5.24 4.59
CA LEU A 85 7.05 -4.15 3.76
C LEU A 85 6.45 -2.84 4.24
N PHE A 86 7.31 -1.89 4.62
CA PHE A 86 6.93 -0.57 5.10
C PHE A 86 7.13 0.48 4.01
N LEU A 87 6.04 1.14 3.63
CA LEU A 87 6.02 2.21 2.64
C LEU A 87 5.71 3.55 3.29
N PRO A 88 6.37 4.66 2.89
CA PRO A 88 5.82 5.99 3.11
C PRO A 88 4.41 6.09 2.52
N VAL A 89 3.52 6.88 3.13
CA VAL A 89 2.14 7.05 2.65
C VAL A 89 2.08 7.41 1.16
N ALA A 90 2.97 8.30 0.70
CA ALA A 90 3.04 8.71 -0.70
C ALA A 90 3.27 7.54 -1.68
N ALA A 91 4.07 6.53 -1.28
CA ALA A 91 4.32 5.34 -2.08
C ALA A 91 3.20 4.29 -1.93
N ALA A 92 2.55 4.24 -0.77
CA ALA A 92 1.49 3.26 -0.49
C ALA A 92 0.16 3.60 -1.16
N VAL A 93 -0.24 4.87 -1.19
CA VAL A 93 -1.54 5.31 -1.70
C VAL A 93 -1.82 4.82 -3.12
N PRO A 94 -0.91 4.96 -4.10
CA PRO A 94 -1.14 4.41 -5.44
C PRO A 94 -1.41 2.91 -5.44
N LEU A 95 -0.72 2.12 -4.61
CA LEU A 95 -0.92 0.67 -4.54
C LEU A 95 -2.30 0.32 -3.96
N LEU A 96 -2.71 1.02 -2.90
CA LEU A 96 -4.04 0.84 -2.28
C LEU A 96 -5.19 1.19 -3.22
N LEU A 97 -4.97 2.16 -4.13
CA LEU A 97 -5.96 2.61 -5.10
C LEU A 97 -6.08 1.70 -6.32
N HIS A 98 -4.99 1.02 -6.69
CA HIS A 98 -4.90 0.25 -7.94
C HIS A 98 -4.90 -1.27 -7.75
N ALA A 99 -4.92 -1.79 -6.52
CA ALA A 99 -4.99 -3.22 -6.27
C ALA A 99 -6.35 -3.80 -6.70
N GLU A 100 -6.33 -4.77 -7.60
CA GLU A 100 -7.52 -5.50 -8.05
C GLU A 100 -7.78 -6.72 -7.16
N HIS A 101 -9.05 -6.93 -6.81
CA HIS A 101 -9.50 -7.98 -5.87
C HIS A 101 -8.66 -8.06 -4.58
N PRO A 102 -8.44 -6.92 -3.88
CA PRO A 102 -7.51 -6.88 -2.77
C PRO A 102 -8.05 -7.57 -1.51
N HIS A 103 -7.12 -7.99 -0.65
CA HIS A 103 -7.42 -8.36 0.72
C HIS A 103 -8.28 -7.27 1.41
N PRO A 104 -9.24 -7.63 2.28
CA PRO A 104 -10.16 -6.66 2.90
C PRO A 104 -9.48 -5.47 3.59
N ALA A 105 -8.33 -5.69 4.22
CA ALA A 105 -7.55 -4.60 4.83
C ALA A 105 -7.03 -3.59 3.80
N VAL A 106 -6.50 -4.04 2.66
CA VAL A 106 -6.06 -3.17 1.56
C VAL A 106 -7.27 -2.44 0.97
N ALA A 107 -8.40 -3.13 0.78
CA ALA A 107 -9.64 -2.52 0.31
C ALA A 107 -10.11 -1.38 1.24
N SER A 108 -10.09 -1.62 2.56
CA SER A 108 -10.49 -0.64 3.58
C SER A 108 -9.59 0.60 3.55
N TRP A 109 -8.27 0.44 3.52
CA TRP A 109 -7.35 1.56 3.42
C TRP A 109 -7.42 2.27 2.07
N GLY A 110 -7.68 1.55 0.98
CA GLY A 110 -7.96 2.15 -0.33
C GLY A 110 -9.22 3.00 -0.32
N ALA A 111 -10.28 2.58 0.36
CA ALA A 111 -11.50 3.38 0.54
C ALA A 111 -11.22 4.64 1.38
N ALA A 112 -10.47 4.51 2.48
CA ALA A 112 -10.06 5.64 3.31
C ALA A 112 -9.21 6.66 2.51
N ALA A 113 -8.25 6.18 1.71
CA ALA A 113 -7.41 7.02 0.85
C ALA A 113 -8.26 7.77 -0.19
N ARG A 114 -9.20 7.10 -0.86
CA ARG A 114 -10.16 7.79 -1.77
C ARG A 114 -10.93 8.86 -1.02
N HIS A 115 -11.50 8.53 0.13
CA HIS A 115 -12.27 9.51 0.91
C HIS A 115 -11.42 10.73 1.29
N ALA A 116 -10.20 10.53 1.78
CA ALA A 116 -9.29 11.62 2.12
C ALA A 116 -8.94 12.49 0.90
N LEU A 117 -8.66 11.89 -0.26
CA LEU A 117 -8.42 12.65 -1.50
C LEU A 117 -9.65 13.45 -1.94
N HIS A 118 -10.85 12.89 -1.78
CA HIS A 118 -12.10 13.56 -2.05
C HIS A 118 -12.39 14.72 -1.08
N LEU A 119 -11.88 14.70 0.15
CA LEU A 119 -11.94 15.83 1.10
C LEU A 119 -10.92 16.90 0.72
N ALA A 120 -9.66 16.49 0.48
CA ALA A 120 -8.58 17.39 0.10
C ALA A 120 -8.90 18.16 -1.20
N ALA A 121 -9.44 17.48 -2.22
CA ALA A 121 -9.87 18.11 -3.47
C ALA A 121 -10.99 19.15 -3.28
N ARG A 122 -11.73 19.08 -2.17
CA ARG A 122 -12.76 20.05 -1.78
C ARG A 122 -12.26 21.13 -0.82
N GLY A 123 -10.96 21.13 -0.49
CA GLY A 123 -10.36 22.05 0.48
C GLY A 123 -10.82 21.80 1.92
N ARG A 124 -11.14 20.55 2.27
CA ARG A 124 -11.51 20.14 3.63
C ARG A 124 -10.41 19.30 4.28
#